data_AF-A0A9N8V3J4-F1
#
_entry.id   AF-A0A9N8V3J4-F1
#
_cell.length_a   1.000
_cell.length_b   1.000
_cell.length_c   1.000
_cell.angle_alpha   90.00
_cell.angle_beta   90.00
_cell.angle_gamma   90.00
#
_symmetry.space_group_name_H-M   'P 1'
#
loop_
_entity.id
_entity.type
_entity.pdbx_description
1 polymer ?
#
loop_
_entity_poly.entity_id
_entity_poly.type
_entity_poly.pdbx_seq_one_letter_code
_entity_poly.pdbx_strand_id
1 'polypeptide(L)'
;MANATTSEECKITGDGDLVGVGVRISVYIQMLLAIIKVTKRGNQVIETMVIGMITSLALVISAIHQRKTAYLHYLLLIEVSQIVSMMIAMIYVAIMFDGNKGIKKKAFRIGILFVIVTLFTLCYNIWVWATVKWKMADEECGDQVKIFILNAQIDPTGWFRNFSLAMNCIGLVLVPITLYYVILWIATIETTIRKNLVSNIWGWNFGQVAAMTVAFVDLANALILFDLKEGEEDEIEYPRAYNQLLILKKNTEQIMEKDNRIEDYL
;
A
#
# COMPACT_ATOMS: atom_id res chain seq x y z
N MET A 1 55.05 19.78 -9.55
CA MET A 1 53.74 20.36 -9.17
C MET A 1 52.70 19.70 -10.04
N ALA A 2 51.99 18.68 -9.53
CA ALA A 2 50.92 18.03 -10.26
C ALA A 2 49.68 18.93 -10.18
N ASN A 3 49.17 19.35 -11.34
CA ASN A 3 47.88 20.05 -11.44
C ASN A 3 46.82 19.12 -10.85
N ALA A 4 46.15 19.56 -9.78
CA ALA A 4 44.92 18.97 -9.31
C ALA A 4 43.88 19.18 -10.40
N THR A 5 43.77 18.23 -11.33
CA THR A 5 42.59 18.07 -12.17
C THR A 5 41.40 17.92 -11.23
N THR A 6 40.60 18.98 -11.12
CA THR A 6 39.28 18.94 -10.53
C THR A 6 38.56 17.77 -11.18
N SER A 7 38.39 16.67 -10.43
CA SER A 7 37.61 15.52 -10.84
C SER A 7 36.28 16.05 -11.34
N GLU A 8 36.02 15.94 -12.65
CA GLU A 8 34.69 16.20 -13.18
C GLU A 8 33.71 15.34 -12.36
N GLU A 9 32.73 15.98 -11.72
CA GLU A 9 31.78 15.29 -10.84
C GLU A 9 31.06 14.22 -11.65
N CYS A 10 31.29 12.95 -11.29
CA CYS A 10 30.71 11.81 -11.99
C CYS A 10 29.19 11.83 -11.77
N LYS A 11 28.42 12.18 -12.81
CA LYS A 11 26.98 12.42 -12.71
C LYS A 11 26.19 11.28 -13.34
N ILE A 12 25.55 10.48 -12.51
CA ILE A 12 24.63 9.42 -12.96
C ILE A 12 23.36 10.06 -13.52
N THR A 13 23.05 9.78 -14.78
CA THR A 13 21.77 10.18 -15.39
C THR A 13 20.65 9.26 -14.87
N GLY A 14 19.55 9.86 -14.45
CA GLY A 14 18.42 9.13 -13.90
C GLY A 14 17.12 9.42 -14.63
N ASP A 15 16.24 8.43 -14.66
CA ASP A 15 14.88 8.59 -15.16
C ASP A 15 13.98 9.16 -14.04
N GLY A 16 13.49 10.39 -14.26
CA GLY A 16 12.60 11.08 -13.34
C GLY A 16 11.26 10.37 -13.12
N ASP A 17 10.84 9.51 -14.03
CA ASP A 17 9.54 8.82 -13.92
C ASP A 17 9.56 7.67 -12.90
N LEU A 18 10.76 7.19 -12.53
CA LEU A 18 10.90 6.03 -11.66
C LEU A 18 11.42 6.37 -10.26
N VAL A 19 12.37 7.30 -10.20
CA VAL A 19 13.02 7.74 -8.94
C VAL A 19 12.95 9.25 -8.74
N GLY A 20 12.15 9.94 -9.55
CA GLY A 20 11.99 11.39 -9.44
C GLY A 20 11.33 11.80 -8.13
N VAL A 21 11.51 13.08 -7.82
CA VAL A 21 10.97 13.70 -6.60
C VAL A 21 9.45 13.47 -6.48
N GLY A 22 8.71 13.49 -7.59
CA GLY A 22 7.27 13.23 -7.61
C GLY A 22 6.89 11.82 -7.13
N VAL A 23 7.59 10.78 -7.57
CA VAL A 23 7.35 9.39 -7.14
C VAL A 23 7.61 9.25 -5.65
N ARG A 24 8.74 9.79 -5.16
CA ARG A 24 9.11 9.73 -3.75
C ARG A 24 8.07 10.43 -2.86
N ILE A 25 7.68 11.66 -3.22
CA ILE A 25 6.65 12.42 -2.50
C ILE A 25 5.34 11.63 -2.47
N SER A 26 4.92 11.05 -3.60
CA SER A 26 3.69 10.25 -3.66
C SER A 26 3.75 9.05 -2.71
N VAL A 27 4.84 8.30 -2.69
CA VAL A 27 4.99 7.16 -1.77
C VAL A 27 4.99 7.62 -0.32
N TYR A 28 5.68 8.71 0.03
CA TYR A 28 5.67 9.25 1.40
C TYR A 28 4.29 9.71 1.85
N ILE A 29 3.52 10.37 0.96
CA ILE A 29 2.13 10.74 1.25
C ILE A 29 1.27 9.49 1.46
N GLN A 30 1.42 8.46 0.61
CA GLN A 30 0.69 7.20 0.78
C GLN A 30 1.02 6.51 2.11
N MET A 31 2.30 6.50 2.52
CA MET A 31 2.73 5.96 3.81
C MET A 31 2.13 6.75 4.98
N LEU A 32 2.13 8.08 4.91
CA LEU A 32 1.52 8.95 5.93
C LEU A 32 0.00 8.72 6.03
N LEU A 33 -0.69 8.63 4.89
CA LEU A 33 -2.12 8.34 4.85
C LEU A 33 -2.44 6.97 5.43
N ALA A 34 -1.61 5.96 5.17
CA ALA A 34 -1.75 4.64 5.77
C ALA A 34 -1.68 4.72 7.31
N ILE A 35 -0.70 5.44 7.86
CA ILE A 35 -0.56 5.65 9.32
C ILE A 35 -1.80 6.35 9.90
N ILE A 36 -2.24 7.45 9.28
CA ILE A 36 -3.42 8.21 9.73
C ILE A 36 -4.66 7.31 9.73
N LYS A 37 -4.86 6.52 8.67
CA LYS A 37 -6.03 5.64 8.54
C LYS A 37 -6.01 4.50 9.55
N VAL A 38 -4.85 3.91 9.82
CA VAL A 38 -4.68 2.89 10.89
C VAL A 38 -5.05 3.49 12.24
N THR A 39 -4.64 4.73 12.50
CA THR A 39 -4.93 5.41 13.77
C THR A 39 -6.41 5.71 13.94
N LYS A 40 -7.14 6.01 12.85
CA LYS A 40 -8.57 6.35 12.88
C LYS A 40 -9.54 5.16 12.91
N ARG A 41 -9.05 3.91 13.00
CA ARG A 41 -9.85 2.66 13.08
C ARG A 41 -11.08 2.64 12.16
N GLY A 42 -10.84 2.56 10.84
CA GLY A 42 -11.91 2.48 9.84
C GLY A 42 -11.55 1.61 8.64
N ASN A 43 -12.58 1.14 7.92
CA ASN A 43 -12.44 0.28 6.73
C ASN A 43 -11.65 0.92 5.56
N GLN A 44 -11.29 2.21 5.64
CA GLN A 44 -10.54 2.95 4.64
C GLN A 44 -9.05 2.56 4.56
N VAL A 45 -8.53 1.85 5.57
CA VAL A 45 -7.15 1.35 5.61
C VAL A 45 -6.90 0.41 4.43
N ILE A 46 -7.83 -0.50 4.18
CA ILE A 46 -7.74 -1.53 3.16
C ILE A 46 -7.57 -0.95 1.75
N GLU A 47 -8.35 0.08 1.40
CA GLU A 47 -8.28 0.72 0.08
C GLU A 47 -6.91 1.34 -0.17
N THR A 48 -6.35 1.97 0.86
CA THR A 48 -5.01 2.60 0.81
C THR A 48 -3.92 1.55 0.63
N MET A 49 -4.05 0.41 1.30
CA MET A 49 -3.12 -0.71 1.14
C MET A 49 -3.16 -1.27 -0.28
N VAL A 50 -4.36 -1.44 -0.86
CA VAL A 50 -4.50 -1.95 -2.23
C VAL A 50 -3.84 -1.01 -3.23
N ILE A 51 -4.03 0.30 -3.10
CA ILE A 51 -3.35 1.30 -3.93
C ILE A 51 -1.83 1.19 -3.76
N GLY A 52 -1.33 1.13 -2.51
CA GLY A 52 0.08 0.94 -2.25
C GLY A 52 0.66 -0.34 -2.87
N MET A 53 -0.06 -1.46 -2.81
CA MET A 53 0.37 -2.72 -3.45
C MET A 53 0.45 -2.61 -4.98
N ILE A 54 -0.52 -1.94 -5.61
CA ILE A 54 -0.52 -1.72 -7.06
C ILE A 54 0.64 -0.80 -7.45
N THR A 55 0.87 0.28 -6.70
CA THR A 55 2.00 1.20 -6.92
C THR A 55 3.34 0.46 -6.76
N SER A 56 3.50 -0.35 -5.72
CA SER A 56 4.67 -1.21 -5.50
C SER A 56 4.94 -2.10 -6.71
N LEU A 57 3.91 -2.81 -7.17
CA LEU A 57 4.03 -3.71 -8.30
C LEU A 57 4.38 -2.96 -9.60
N ALA A 58 3.73 -1.82 -9.84
CA ALA A 58 4.01 -0.97 -10.99
C ALA A 58 5.47 -0.48 -10.99
N LEU A 59 5.99 -0.01 -9.85
CA LEU A 59 7.38 0.45 -9.73
C LEU A 59 8.38 -0.68 -10.02
N VAL A 60 8.15 -1.89 -9.48
CA VAL A 60 9.03 -3.03 -9.74
C VAL A 60 8.99 -3.44 -11.22
N ILE A 61 7.80 -3.51 -11.82
CA ILE A 61 7.65 -3.87 -13.25
C ILE A 61 8.33 -2.82 -14.13
N SER A 62 8.10 -1.53 -13.88
CA SER A 62 8.74 -0.43 -14.60
C SER A 62 10.26 -0.49 -14.47
N ALA A 63 10.78 -0.74 -13.27
CA ALA A 63 12.23 -0.84 -13.02
C ALA A 63 12.86 -2.00 -13.82
N ILE A 64 12.20 -3.16 -13.83
CA ILE A 64 12.64 -4.33 -14.63
C ILE A 64 12.57 -4.02 -16.13
N HIS A 65 11.49 -3.38 -16.58
CA HIS A 65 11.30 -3.03 -17.99
C HIS A 65 12.37 -2.05 -18.46
N GLN A 66 12.56 -0.93 -17.75
CA GLN A 66 13.58 0.07 -18.08
C GLN A 66 15.00 -0.49 -18.02
N ARG A 67 15.28 -1.41 -17.08
CA ARG A 67 16.59 -2.09 -17.08
C ARG A 67 16.84 -2.88 -18.36
N LYS A 68 15.81 -3.44 -18.99
CA LYS A 68 15.92 -4.17 -20.25
C LYS A 68 15.98 -3.26 -21.48
N THR A 69 15.28 -2.13 -21.47
CA THR A 69 15.12 -1.29 -22.68
C THR A 69 16.04 -0.08 -22.75
N ALA A 70 16.34 0.57 -21.62
CA ALA A 70 16.93 1.91 -21.60
C ALA A 70 18.18 2.04 -20.71
N TYR A 71 18.83 0.92 -20.34
CA TYR A 71 20.02 0.90 -19.46
C TYR A 71 19.79 1.70 -18.15
N LEU A 72 18.90 1.18 -17.28
CA LEU A 72 18.67 1.78 -15.96
C LEU A 72 19.80 1.43 -14.98
N HIS A 73 20.50 2.44 -14.45
CA HIS A 73 21.61 2.28 -13.49
C HIS A 73 21.20 1.50 -12.22
N TYR A 74 22.06 0.62 -11.68
CA TYR A 74 21.74 -0.24 -10.52
C TYR A 74 21.42 0.54 -9.24
N LEU A 75 21.99 1.74 -9.08
CA LEU A 75 21.62 2.64 -7.98
C LEU A 75 20.11 2.91 -7.96
N LEU A 76 19.50 3.11 -9.12
CA LEU A 76 18.05 3.39 -9.22
C LEU A 76 17.22 2.14 -8.93
N LEU A 77 17.71 0.96 -9.32
CA LEU A 77 17.09 -0.32 -8.93
C LEU A 77 17.12 -0.53 -7.42
N ILE A 78 18.23 -0.17 -6.76
CA ILE A 78 18.33 -0.24 -5.30
C ILE A 78 17.35 0.74 -4.64
N GLU A 79 17.23 1.95 -5.19
CA GLU A 79 16.30 2.94 -4.67
C GLU A 79 14.86 2.45 -4.75
N VAL A 80 14.44 1.89 -5.89
CA VAL A 80 13.12 1.27 -6.06
C VAL A 80 12.93 0.12 -5.07
N SER A 81 13.93 -0.74 -4.92
CA SER A 81 13.92 -1.83 -3.93
C SER A 81 13.66 -1.30 -2.51
N GLN A 82 14.30 -0.20 -2.11
CA GLN A 82 14.09 0.42 -0.80
C GLN A 82 12.69 1.02 -0.65
N ILE A 83 12.23 1.80 -1.64
CA ILE A 83 10.90 2.44 -1.64
C ILE A 83 9.80 1.39 -1.51
N VAL A 84 9.85 0.34 -2.34
CA VAL A 84 8.84 -0.73 -2.34
C VAL A 84 8.91 -1.53 -1.04
N SER A 85 10.10 -1.80 -0.50
CA SER A 85 10.26 -2.51 0.78
C SER A 85 9.68 -1.72 1.95
N MET A 86 9.89 -0.40 1.99
CA MET A 86 9.30 0.48 3.01
C MET A 86 7.77 0.48 2.92
N MET A 87 7.22 0.53 1.70
CA MET A 87 5.77 0.50 1.49
C MET A 87 5.15 -0.83 1.95
N ILE A 88 5.78 -1.97 1.63
CA ILE A 88 5.32 -3.30 2.09
C ILE A 88 5.42 -3.42 3.61
N ALA A 89 6.51 -2.94 4.22
CA ALA A 89 6.66 -2.95 5.67
C ALA A 89 5.55 -2.14 6.36
N MET A 90 5.21 -0.96 5.82
CA MET A 90 4.10 -0.15 6.31
C MET A 90 2.74 -0.84 6.15
N ILE A 91 2.49 -1.48 5.01
CA ILE A 91 1.26 -2.24 4.79
C ILE A 91 1.17 -3.39 5.80
N TYR A 92 2.27 -4.11 6.05
CA TYR A 92 2.31 -5.18 7.02
C TYR A 92 2.01 -4.69 8.45
N VAL A 93 2.66 -3.61 8.89
CA VAL A 93 2.40 -2.97 10.19
C VAL A 93 0.93 -2.57 10.28
N ALA A 94 0.40 -1.92 9.24
CA ALA A 94 -0.99 -1.48 9.21
C ALA A 94 -1.99 -2.65 9.32
N ILE A 95 -1.71 -3.80 8.69
CA ILE A 95 -2.52 -5.03 8.84
C ILE A 95 -2.48 -5.54 10.29
N MET A 96 -1.30 -5.55 10.91
CA MET A 96 -1.13 -6.01 12.29
C MET A 96 -1.87 -5.12 13.31
N PHE A 97 -1.92 -3.81 13.07
CA PHE A 97 -2.55 -2.84 13.97
C PHE A 97 -4.06 -2.64 13.75
N ASP A 98 -4.61 -3.01 12.58
CA ASP A 98 -6.04 -2.83 12.31
C ASP A 98 -6.91 -3.54 13.36
N GLY A 99 -6.44 -4.64 13.96
CA GLY A 99 -7.03 -5.26 15.16
C GLY A 99 -8.50 -5.66 15.01
N ASN A 100 -9.05 -5.56 13.81
CA ASN A 100 -10.47 -5.53 13.57
C ASN A 100 -10.97 -6.97 13.47
N LYS A 101 -11.74 -7.42 14.46
CA LYS A 101 -12.25 -8.81 14.55
C LYS A 101 -13.19 -9.19 13.40
N GLY A 102 -13.59 -8.23 12.56
CA GLY A 102 -14.48 -8.41 11.41
C GLY A 102 -13.76 -8.52 10.07
N ILE A 103 -12.68 -9.32 9.98
CA ILE A 103 -11.94 -9.58 8.74
C ILE A 103 -12.85 -10.32 7.74
N LYS A 104 -13.66 -9.54 7.02
CA LYS A 104 -14.61 -9.96 5.99
C LYS A 104 -13.87 -10.47 4.75
N LYS A 105 -14.56 -11.24 3.90
CA LYS A 105 -14.16 -11.82 2.60
C LYS A 105 -13.33 -10.92 1.68
N LYS A 106 -13.50 -9.60 1.74
CA LYS A 106 -12.63 -8.64 1.03
C LYS A 106 -11.16 -8.79 1.44
N ALA A 107 -10.90 -9.04 2.72
CA ALA A 107 -9.56 -9.25 3.25
C ALA A 107 -8.88 -10.53 2.73
N PHE A 108 -9.63 -11.57 2.37
CA PHE A 108 -9.01 -12.77 1.77
C PHE A 108 -8.41 -12.47 0.39
N ARG A 109 -9.17 -11.77 -0.48
CA ARG A 109 -8.67 -11.36 -1.80
C ARG A 109 -7.46 -10.44 -1.68
N ILE A 110 -7.52 -9.53 -0.71
CA ILE A 110 -6.45 -8.56 -0.44
C ILE A 110 -5.23 -9.25 0.17
N GLY A 111 -5.43 -10.26 1.01
CA GLY A 111 -4.36 -11.11 1.54
C GLY A 111 -3.64 -11.90 0.44
N ILE A 112 -4.38 -12.46 -0.53
CA ILE A 112 -3.77 -13.11 -1.71
C ILE A 112 -2.93 -12.09 -2.51
N LEU A 113 -3.50 -10.93 -2.81
CA LEU A 113 -2.80 -9.87 -3.53
C LEU A 113 -1.52 -9.45 -2.78
N PHE A 114 -1.61 -9.28 -1.46
CA PHE A 114 -0.49 -8.94 -0.59
C PHE A 114 0.62 -9.99 -0.66
N VAL A 115 0.28 -11.28 -0.59
CA VAL A 115 1.25 -12.37 -0.71
C VAL A 115 1.94 -12.34 -2.08
N ILE A 116 1.18 -12.18 -3.17
CA ILE A 116 1.75 -12.13 -4.53
C ILE A 116 2.72 -10.96 -4.67
N VAL A 117 2.30 -9.75 -4.26
CA VAL A 117 3.11 -8.52 -4.34
C VAL A 117 4.35 -8.64 -3.45
N THR A 118 4.21 -9.24 -2.26
CA THR A 118 5.33 -9.47 -1.34
C THR A 118 6.33 -10.45 -1.92
N LEU A 119 5.88 -11.61 -2.42
CA LEU A 119 6.77 -12.59 -3.07
C LEU A 119 7.50 -11.98 -4.27
N PHE A 120 6.78 -11.26 -5.13
CA PHE A 120 7.36 -10.62 -6.29
C PHE A 120 8.43 -9.59 -5.90
N THR A 121 8.15 -8.78 -4.88
CA THR A 121 9.11 -7.79 -4.35
C THR A 121 10.32 -8.46 -3.70
N LEU A 122 10.13 -9.52 -2.90
CA LEU A 122 11.24 -10.25 -2.28
C LEU A 122 12.16 -10.85 -3.35
N CYS A 123 11.60 -11.46 -4.39
CA CYS A 123 12.37 -11.98 -5.52
C CYS A 123 13.13 -10.88 -6.25
N TYR A 124 12.48 -9.74 -6.52
CA TYR A 124 13.12 -8.57 -7.12
C TYR A 124 14.27 -8.05 -6.25
N ASN A 125 14.05 -7.87 -4.96
CA ASN A 125 15.06 -7.40 -4.01
C ASN A 125 16.26 -8.35 -3.97
N ILE A 126 16.02 -9.67 -3.86
CA ILE A 126 17.09 -10.67 -3.86
C ILE A 126 17.90 -10.56 -5.15
N TRP A 127 17.24 -10.43 -6.30
CA TRP A 127 17.90 -10.25 -7.59
C TRP A 127 18.76 -8.97 -7.65
N VAL A 128 18.22 -7.81 -7.27
CA VAL A 128 18.97 -6.54 -7.24
C VAL A 128 20.17 -6.63 -6.30
N TRP A 129 19.97 -7.07 -5.05
CA TRP A 129 21.05 -7.12 -4.06
C TRP A 129 22.07 -8.24 -4.35
N ALA A 130 21.69 -9.31 -5.04
CA ALA A 130 22.63 -10.34 -5.46
C ALA A 130 23.56 -9.82 -6.57
N THR A 131 23.00 -9.06 -7.52
CA THR A 131 23.70 -8.57 -8.70
C THR A 131 24.54 -7.31 -8.46
N VAL A 132 24.18 -6.47 -7.48
CA VAL A 132 24.82 -5.18 -7.24
C VAL A 132 26.35 -5.27 -7.12
N LYS A 133 26.88 -6.25 -6.38
CA LYS A 133 28.33 -6.38 -6.15
C LYS A 133 29.12 -6.52 -7.45
N TRP A 134 28.57 -7.26 -8.40
CA TRP A 134 29.25 -7.59 -9.64
C TRP A 134 29.00 -6.54 -10.70
N LYS A 135 27.76 -6.07 -10.79
CA LYS A 135 27.33 -5.21 -11.88
C LYS A 135 27.59 -3.73 -11.61
N MET A 136 27.56 -3.29 -10.37
CA MET A 136 27.81 -1.89 -10.04
C MET A 136 29.26 -1.47 -10.36
N ALA A 137 30.24 -2.35 -10.16
CA ALA A 137 31.63 -2.06 -10.50
C ALA A 137 31.86 -1.87 -12.01
N ASP A 138 30.99 -2.42 -12.85
CA ASP A 138 31.03 -2.28 -14.31
C ASP A 138 30.28 -1.02 -14.81
N GLU A 139 29.58 -0.28 -13.94
CA GLU A 139 28.79 0.90 -14.31
C GLU A 139 29.57 2.20 -14.10
N GLU A 140 29.21 3.22 -14.88
CA GLU A 140 29.76 4.57 -14.78
C GLU A 140 29.50 5.14 -13.37
N CYS A 141 30.55 5.63 -12.71
CA CYS A 141 30.51 6.11 -11.32
C CYS A 141 30.22 5.05 -10.25
N GLY A 142 30.22 3.75 -10.59
CA GLY A 142 29.79 2.68 -9.69
C GLY A 142 30.59 2.58 -8.38
N ASP A 143 31.88 2.91 -8.41
CA ASP A 143 32.79 2.94 -7.26
C ASP A 143 32.53 4.12 -6.30
N GLN A 144 31.96 5.21 -6.83
CA GLN A 144 31.61 6.42 -6.09
C GLN A 144 30.22 6.38 -5.46
N VAL A 145 29.38 5.40 -5.83
CA VAL A 145 28.02 5.28 -5.30
C VAL A 145 28.05 5.05 -3.78
N LYS A 146 27.39 5.96 -3.05
CA LYS A 146 27.12 5.83 -1.61
C LYS A 146 25.63 5.93 -1.34
N ILE A 147 25.12 5.05 -0.48
CA ILE A 147 23.77 5.14 0.05
C ILE A 147 23.83 5.92 1.37
N PHE A 148 22.90 6.84 1.57
CA PHE A 148 22.81 7.62 2.80
C PHE A 148 21.63 7.14 3.65
N ILE A 149 21.92 6.64 4.86
CA ILE A 149 20.91 6.31 5.86
C ILE A 149 21.17 7.16 7.09
N LEU A 150 20.28 8.09 7.43
CA LEU A 150 20.41 8.99 8.58
C LEU A 150 21.78 9.71 8.63
N ASN A 151 22.21 10.28 7.50
CA ASN A 151 23.53 10.91 7.29
C ASN A 151 24.75 9.97 7.35
N ALA A 152 24.58 8.67 7.63
CA ALA A 152 25.66 7.70 7.51
C ALA A 152 25.83 7.27 6.05
N GLN A 153 27.06 7.35 5.55
CA GLN A 153 27.44 6.81 4.24
C GLN A 153 27.63 5.30 4.34
N ILE A 154 26.91 4.56 3.50
CA ILE A 154 26.93 3.12 3.46
C ILE A 154 27.29 2.66 2.05
N ASP A 155 28.25 1.74 1.98
CA ASP A 155 28.63 1.10 0.74
C ASP A 155 27.56 0.05 0.35
N PRO A 156 26.89 0.20 -0.82
CA PRO A 156 25.89 -0.75 -1.30
C PRO A 156 26.45 -2.15 -1.59
N THR A 157 27.77 -2.30 -1.75
CA THR A 157 28.43 -3.58 -2.04
C THR A 157 28.99 -4.28 -0.79
N GLY A 158 29.05 -3.56 0.34
CA GLY A 158 29.65 -4.00 1.60
C GLY A 158 28.73 -4.85 2.49
N TRP A 159 28.84 -4.67 3.80
CA TRP A 159 28.07 -5.45 4.80
C TRP A 159 26.55 -5.27 4.64
N PHE A 160 26.10 -4.08 4.21
CA PHE A 160 24.69 -3.76 4.05
C PHE A 160 24.02 -4.65 3.00
N ARG A 161 24.74 -4.98 1.90
CA ARG A 161 24.27 -5.96 0.90
C ARG A 161 23.95 -7.31 1.52
N ASN A 162 24.88 -7.84 2.32
CA ASN A 162 24.72 -9.15 2.95
C ASN A 162 23.55 -9.13 3.95
N PHE A 163 23.41 -8.04 4.70
CA PHE A 163 22.27 -7.81 5.58
C PHE A 163 20.95 -7.79 4.80
N SER A 164 20.85 -7.00 3.74
CA SER A 164 19.65 -6.91 2.89
C SER A 164 19.31 -8.26 2.25
N LEU A 165 20.30 -9.01 1.75
CA LEU A 165 20.09 -10.36 1.21
C LEU A 165 19.55 -11.31 2.29
N ALA A 166 20.18 -11.33 3.48
CA ALA A 166 19.74 -12.18 4.58
C ALA A 166 18.29 -11.87 4.99
N MET A 167 17.94 -10.60 5.15
CA MET A 167 16.59 -10.17 5.52
C MET A 167 15.54 -10.56 4.46
N ASN A 168 15.86 -10.40 3.16
CA ASN A 168 14.94 -10.80 2.10
C ASN A 168 14.79 -12.34 2.01
N CYS A 169 15.88 -13.10 2.23
CA CYS A 169 15.81 -14.56 2.30
C CYS A 169 14.97 -15.05 3.49
N ILE A 170 15.11 -14.43 4.67
CA ILE A 170 14.26 -14.70 5.83
C ILE A 170 12.79 -14.41 5.47
N GLY A 171 12.51 -13.25 4.88
CA GLY A 171 11.17 -12.89 4.41
C GLY A 171 10.60 -13.91 3.44
N LEU A 172 11.39 -14.39 2.48
CA LEU A 172 10.98 -15.39 1.50
C LEU A 172 10.61 -16.74 2.15
N VAL A 173 11.25 -17.12 3.25
CA VAL A 173 10.92 -18.32 4.02
C VAL A 173 9.70 -18.10 4.92
N LEU A 174 9.52 -16.90 5.47
CA LEU A 174 8.38 -16.60 6.35
C LEU A 174 7.04 -16.56 5.61
N VAL A 175 7.00 -16.09 4.36
CA VAL A 175 5.76 -16.03 3.55
C VAL A 175 5.08 -17.41 3.34
N PRO A 176 5.76 -18.49 2.91
CA PRO A 176 5.13 -19.80 2.79
C PRO A 176 4.73 -20.40 4.14
N ILE A 177 5.47 -20.09 5.22
CA ILE A 177 5.10 -20.52 6.57
C ILE A 177 3.77 -19.86 7.00
N THR A 178 3.59 -18.56 6.76
CA THR A 178 2.32 -17.88 7.08
C THR A 178 1.17 -18.42 6.24
N LEU A 179 1.39 -18.69 4.95
CA LEU A 179 0.40 -19.37 4.10
C LEU A 179 0.01 -20.75 4.64
N TYR A 180 0.99 -21.55 5.05
CA TYR A 180 0.75 -22.88 5.62
C TYR A 180 -0.12 -22.80 6.87
N TYR A 181 0.17 -21.87 7.80
CA TYR A 181 -0.66 -21.67 8.98
C TYR A 181 -2.08 -21.22 8.64
N VAL A 182 -2.27 -20.36 7.63
CA VAL A 182 -3.60 -19.96 7.15
C VAL A 182 -4.38 -21.16 6.61
N ILE A 183 -3.74 -22.04 5.83
CA ILE A 183 -4.37 -23.25 5.31
C ILE A 183 -4.76 -24.20 6.45
N LEU A 184 -3.85 -24.45 7.40
CA LEU A 184 -4.14 -25.26 8.59
C LEU A 184 -5.30 -24.69 9.41
N TRP A 185 -5.36 -23.36 9.56
CA TRP A 185 -6.44 -22.70 10.27
C TRP A 185 -7.79 -22.90 9.57
N ILE A 186 -7.84 -22.76 8.24
CA ILE A 186 -9.04 -23.05 7.43
C ILE A 186 -9.46 -24.52 7.57
N ALA A 187 -8.52 -25.45 7.48
CA ALA A 187 -8.79 -26.89 7.65
C ALA A 187 -9.28 -27.23 9.07
N THR A 188 -8.77 -26.51 10.08
CA THR A 188 -9.21 -26.68 11.48
C THR A 188 -10.64 -26.19 11.67
N ILE A 189 -11.02 -25.06 11.06
CA ILE A 189 -12.41 -24.56 11.08
C ILE A 189 -13.34 -25.57 10.39
N GLU A 190 -12.97 -26.05 9.21
CA GLU A 190 -13.75 -27.05 8.46
C GLU A 190 -13.96 -28.33 9.28
N THR A 191 -12.89 -28.87 9.88
CA THR A 191 -12.99 -30.08 10.70
C THR A 191 -13.79 -29.86 11.97
N THR A 192 -13.72 -28.66 12.56
CA THR A 192 -14.54 -28.26 13.73
C THR A 192 -16.02 -28.21 13.37
N ILE A 193 -16.38 -27.61 12.22
CA ILE A 193 -17.77 -27.57 11.72
C ILE A 193 -18.29 -28.98 11.45
N ARG A 194 -17.49 -29.86 10.84
CA ARG A 194 -17.90 -31.25 10.54
C ARG A 194 -18.13 -32.09 11.80
N LYS A 195 -17.32 -31.89 12.84
CA LYS A 195 -17.39 -32.69 14.07
C LYS A 195 -18.47 -32.24 15.04
N ASN A 196 -18.89 -30.98 14.98
CA ASN A 196 -20.02 -30.48 15.75
C ASN A 196 -21.29 -30.67 14.91
N LEU A 197 -22.12 -31.66 15.27
CA LEU A 197 -23.36 -31.99 14.59
C LEU A 197 -24.37 -30.84 14.66
N VAL A 198 -24.26 -29.88 13.75
CA VAL A 198 -25.35 -28.96 13.43
C VAL A 198 -26.30 -29.75 12.52
N SER A 199 -27.41 -30.23 13.06
CA SER A 199 -28.39 -31.04 12.34
C SER A 199 -29.05 -30.24 11.19
N ASN A 200 -29.43 -30.93 10.11
CA ASN A 200 -30.11 -30.43 8.90
C ASN A 200 -29.31 -29.61 7.84
N ILE A 201 -27.98 -29.73 7.76
CA ILE A 201 -27.17 -29.02 6.72
C ILE A 201 -26.42 -30.01 5.78
N TRP A 202 -26.77 -31.29 5.75
CA TRP A 202 -25.86 -32.36 5.27
C TRP A 202 -25.81 -32.66 3.75
N GLY A 203 -25.86 -31.63 2.91
CA GLY A 203 -25.69 -31.74 1.45
C GLY A 203 -24.55 -30.91 0.85
N TRP A 204 -23.58 -30.46 1.67
CA TRP A 204 -22.64 -29.41 1.25
C TRP A 204 -21.25 -29.99 0.93
N ASN A 205 -20.86 -29.89 -0.33
CA ASN A 205 -19.49 -30.16 -0.80
C ASN A 205 -18.52 -29.04 -0.35
N PHE A 206 -17.22 -29.31 -0.30
CA PHE A 206 -16.19 -28.32 0.10
C PHE A 206 -16.33 -26.97 -0.66
N GLY A 207 -16.61 -27.03 -1.97
CA GLY A 207 -16.87 -25.84 -2.77
C GLY A 207 -18.14 -25.08 -2.36
N GLN A 208 -19.18 -25.78 -1.90
CA GLN A 208 -20.40 -25.16 -1.39
C GLN A 208 -20.18 -24.58 0.00
N VAL A 209 -19.40 -25.22 0.89
CA VAL A 209 -19.04 -24.63 2.19
C VAL A 209 -18.22 -23.37 1.99
N ALA A 210 -17.19 -23.41 1.14
CA ALA A 210 -16.41 -22.23 0.78
C ALA A 210 -17.30 -21.14 0.14
N ALA A 211 -18.20 -21.51 -0.77
CA ALA A 211 -19.17 -20.61 -1.39
C ALA A 211 -20.20 -20.07 -0.39
N MET A 212 -20.59 -20.83 0.63
CA MET A 212 -21.51 -20.40 1.68
C MET A 212 -20.83 -19.49 2.66
N THR A 213 -19.58 -19.76 3.06
CA THR A 213 -18.79 -18.83 3.88
C THR A 213 -18.63 -17.52 3.11
N VAL A 214 -18.37 -17.61 1.81
CA VAL A 214 -18.34 -16.49 0.87
C VAL A 214 -19.69 -15.77 0.78
N ALA A 215 -20.82 -16.47 0.76
CA ALA A 215 -22.17 -15.91 0.61
C ALA A 215 -22.78 -15.40 1.93
N PHE A 216 -22.55 -16.06 3.06
CA PHE A 216 -22.92 -15.58 4.40
C PHE A 216 -22.13 -14.35 4.77
N VAL A 217 -20.86 -14.27 4.39
CA VAL A 217 -20.09 -13.04 4.58
C VAL A 217 -20.66 -11.93 3.69
N ASP A 218 -21.13 -12.21 2.48
CA ASP A 218 -21.84 -11.22 1.64
C ASP A 218 -23.22 -10.84 2.22
N LEU A 219 -23.99 -11.79 2.76
CA LEU A 219 -25.30 -11.55 3.38
C LEU A 219 -25.17 -10.78 4.70
N ALA A 220 -24.21 -11.14 5.55
CA ALA A 220 -23.86 -10.38 6.74
C ALA A 220 -23.32 -8.99 6.37
N ASN A 221 -22.63 -8.84 5.24
CA ASN A 221 -22.27 -7.53 4.72
C ASN A 221 -23.48 -6.73 4.27
N ALA A 222 -24.46 -7.36 3.61
CA ALA A 222 -25.70 -6.69 3.21
C ALA A 222 -26.54 -6.30 4.42
N LEU A 223 -26.62 -7.15 5.44
CA LEU A 223 -27.32 -6.88 6.70
C LEU A 223 -26.62 -5.82 7.54
N ILE A 224 -25.29 -5.84 7.65
CA ILE A 224 -24.52 -4.76 8.31
C ILE A 224 -24.61 -3.46 7.51
N LEU A 225 -24.65 -3.51 6.17
CA LEU A 225 -24.88 -2.31 5.36
C LEU A 225 -26.31 -1.79 5.59
N PHE A 226 -27.28 -2.68 5.80
CA PHE A 226 -28.67 -2.33 6.14
C PHE A 226 -28.76 -1.72 7.55
N ASP A 227 -28.05 -2.29 8.51
CA ASP A 227 -27.97 -1.83 9.91
C ASP A 227 -27.21 -0.49 10.03
N LEU A 228 -26.15 -0.31 9.23
CA LEU A 228 -25.46 0.97 9.09
C LEU A 228 -26.30 2.01 8.33
N LYS A 229 -27.21 1.56 7.45
CA LYS A 229 -28.13 2.44 6.73
C LYS A 229 -29.32 2.85 7.62
N GLU A 230 -29.79 1.97 8.51
CA GLU A 230 -30.72 2.33 9.59
C GLU A 230 -30.06 3.27 10.61
N GLY A 231 -28.74 3.20 10.81
CA GLY A 231 -27.99 4.17 11.62
C GLY A 231 -27.64 5.50 10.94
N GLU A 232 -27.71 5.59 9.61
CA GLU A 232 -27.52 6.84 8.85
C GLU A 232 -28.83 7.58 8.57
N GLU A 233 -30.00 6.95 8.75
CA GLU A 233 -31.30 7.63 8.61
C GLU A 233 -31.75 8.39 9.88
N ASP A 234 -31.12 8.18 11.05
CA ASP A 234 -31.54 8.83 12.31
C ASP A 234 -30.56 9.88 12.89
N GLU A 235 -29.43 10.20 12.25
CA GLU A 235 -28.57 11.30 12.74
C GLU A 235 -27.77 12.05 11.66
N ILE A 236 -28.45 12.49 10.60
CA ILE A 236 -28.14 13.82 10.04
C ILE A 236 -29.08 14.83 10.72
N GLU A 237 -28.78 15.12 11.99
CA GLU A 237 -29.12 16.40 12.60
C GLU A 237 -28.28 17.50 11.89
N TYR A 238 -28.62 17.82 10.64
CA TYR A 238 -28.27 19.10 10.01
C TYR A 238 -29.42 20.14 9.98
N PRO A 239 -30.48 20.12 10.81
CA PRO A 239 -31.50 21.17 10.75
C PRO A 239 -30.95 22.51 11.22
N ARG A 240 -29.87 22.59 12.02
CA ARG A 240 -29.41 23.89 12.54
C ARG A 240 -28.48 24.64 11.58
N ALA A 241 -27.46 23.97 11.02
CA ALA A 241 -26.55 24.59 10.06
C ALA A 241 -27.20 24.80 8.68
N TYR A 242 -28.07 23.88 8.24
CA TYR A 242 -28.81 24.05 6.98
C TYR A 242 -29.85 25.18 7.09
N ASN A 243 -30.60 25.29 8.19
CA ASN A 243 -31.52 26.41 8.38
C ASN A 243 -30.76 27.75 8.50
N GLN A 244 -29.57 27.79 9.11
CA GLN A 244 -28.73 28.99 9.11
C GLN A 244 -28.28 29.38 7.70
N LEU A 245 -27.87 28.41 6.87
CA LEU A 245 -27.53 28.63 5.45
C LEU A 245 -28.73 29.10 4.62
N LEU A 246 -29.91 28.57 4.88
CA LEU A 246 -31.15 28.98 4.19
C LEU A 246 -31.57 30.40 4.56
N ILE A 247 -31.42 30.79 5.84
CA ILE A 247 -31.66 32.16 6.32
C ILE A 247 -30.66 33.13 5.70
N LEU A 248 -29.37 32.78 5.66
CA LEU A 248 -28.34 33.61 5.04
C LEU A 248 -28.61 33.80 3.54
N LYS A 249 -28.96 32.73 2.81
CA LYS A 249 -29.29 32.82 1.39
C LYS A 249 -30.49 33.74 1.13
N LYS A 250 -31.56 33.61 1.93
CA LYS A 250 -32.76 34.45 1.80
C LYS A 250 -32.49 35.93 2.10
N ASN A 251 -31.64 36.22 3.08
CA ASN A 251 -31.24 37.59 3.39
C ASN A 251 -30.41 38.21 2.27
N THR A 252 -29.50 37.45 1.65
CA THR A 252 -28.69 37.95 0.52
C THR A 252 -29.56 38.25 -0.71
N GLU A 253 -30.54 37.39 -1.02
CA GLU A 253 -31.48 37.63 -2.13
C GLU A 253 -32.30 38.92 -1.91
N GLN A 254 -32.77 39.17 -0.68
CA GLN A 254 -33.49 40.41 -0.36
C GLN A 254 -32.63 41.67 -0.44
N ILE A 255 -31.34 41.57 -0.13
CA ILE A 255 -30.39 42.69 -0.27
C ILE A 255 -30.18 43.00 -1.75
N MET A 256 -29.94 41.99 -2.58
CA MET A 256 -29.77 42.18 -4.02
C MET A 256 -31.03 42.76 -4.70
N GLU A 257 -32.23 42.36 -4.26
CA GLU A 257 -33.48 42.93 -4.79
C GLU A 257 -33.73 44.38 -4.34
N LYS A 258 -33.17 44.79 -3.19
CA LYS A 258 -33.20 46.20 -2.76
C LYS A 258 -32.22 47.06 -3.56
N ASP A 259 -31.00 46.58 -3.80
CA ASP A 259 -30.01 47.33 -4.59
C ASP A 259 -30.46 47.52 -6.04
N ASN A 260 -31.03 46.49 -6.68
CA ASN A 260 -31.57 46.63 -8.04
C ASN A 260 -32.71 47.67 -8.14
N ARG A 261 -33.51 47.84 -7.08
CA ARG A 261 -34.55 48.88 -7.07
C ARG A 261 -34.00 50.28 -6.87
N ILE A 262 -32.81 50.45 -6.29
CA ILE A 262 -32.20 51.77 -6.11
C ILE A 262 -31.63 52.27 -7.45
N GLU A 263 -31.12 51.38 -8.31
CA GLU A 263 -30.66 51.74 -9.66
C GLU A 263 -31.80 52.24 -10.56
N ASP A 264 -33.05 51.78 -10.38
CA ASP A 264 -34.20 52.26 -11.14
C ASP A 264 -34.63 53.71 -10.77
N TYR A 265 -34.11 54.28 -9.68
CA TYR A 265 -34.42 55.65 -9.21
C TYR A 265 -33.29 56.67 -9.41
N LEU A 266 -32.15 56.25 -9.98
CA LEU A 266 -31.01 57.12 -10.32
C LEU A 266 -30.94 57.35 -11.83
#